data_AF-A0A2G5R2W8-F1
#
_entry.id   AF-A0A2G5R2W8-F1
#
_cell.length_a   1.000
_cell.length_b   1.000
_cell.length_c   1.000
_cell.angle_alpha   90.00
_cell.angle_beta   90.00
_cell.angle_gamma   90.00
#
_symmetry.space_group_name_H-M   'P 1'
#
loop_
_entity.id
_entity.type
_entity.pdbx_description
1 polymer ?
#
loop_
_entity_poly.entity_id
_entity_poly.type
_entity_poly.pdbx_seq_one_letter_code
_entity_poly.pdbx_strand_id
1 'polypeptide(L)'
;MRLAALLPLIVLAACAAAPAPAARCDVTIKFGSYGMGIDRPLAEKVAAVVKADRDVARWERKPWGREGEYDLCLTASPGRDVKRMYERYRQLLPARNLKAPTSIEGPEGRRFETIGPM
;
A
#
# COMPACT_ATOMS: atom_id res chain seq x y z
N MET A 1 -21.28 -62.74 -29.03
CA MET A 1 -21.11 -61.28 -29.09
C MET A 1 -20.79 -60.76 -27.70
N ARG A 2 -19.58 -60.24 -27.47
CA ARG A 2 -19.24 -59.40 -26.30
C ARG A 2 -18.30 -58.31 -26.78
N LEU A 3 -18.83 -57.08 -26.92
CA LEU A 3 -18.03 -55.89 -27.22
C LEU A 3 -17.32 -55.45 -25.93
N ALA A 4 -15.99 -55.37 -25.96
CA ALA A 4 -15.20 -54.69 -24.96
C ALA A 4 -15.19 -53.19 -25.30
N ALA A 5 -15.87 -52.39 -24.47
CA ALA A 5 -15.84 -50.93 -24.59
C ALA A 5 -14.61 -50.39 -23.84
N LEU A 6 -13.64 -49.88 -24.60
CA LEU A 6 -12.50 -49.10 -24.10
C LEU A 6 -12.93 -47.64 -23.91
N LEU A 7 -12.97 -47.17 -22.66
CA LEU A 7 -13.18 -45.77 -22.30
C LEU A 7 -11.82 -45.04 -22.25
N PRO A 8 -11.63 -43.92 -22.98
CA PRO A 8 -10.41 -43.13 -22.86
C PRO A 8 -10.50 -42.20 -21.65
N LEU A 9 -9.54 -42.30 -20.73
CA LEU A 9 -9.33 -41.33 -19.65
C LEU A 9 -8.77 -40.03 -20.24
N ILE A 10 -9.61 -39.00 -20.33
CA ILE A 10 -9.21 -37.64 -20.66
C ILE A 10 -8.58 -37.03 -19.40
N VAL A 11 -7.24 -36.91 -19.41
CA VAL A 11 -6.50 -36.20 -18.37
C VAL A 11 -6.59 -34.70 -18.64
N LEU A 12 -7.43 -34.01 -17.87
CA LEU A 12 -7.51 -32.54 -17.85
C LEU A 12 -6.26 -31.99 -17.14
N ALA A 13 -5.30 -31.50 -17.92
CA ALA A 13 -4.17 -30.73 -17.40
C ALA A 13 -4.67 -29.35 -16.95
N ALA A 14 -4.86 -29.16 -15.65
CA ALA A 14 -5.17 -27.86 -15.07
C ALA A 14 -3.91 -26.98 -15.10
N CYS A 15 -3.90 -25.95 -15.96
CA CYS A 15 -2.92 -24.87 -15.86
C CYS A 15 -3.12 -24.13 -14.53
N ALA A 16 -2.30 -24.45 -13.54
CA ALA A 16 -2.19 -23.62 -12.34
C ALA A 16 -1.54 -22.28 -12.72
N ALA A 17 -2.33 -21.22 -12.77
CA ALA A 17 -1.81 -19.87 -12.93
C ALA A 17 -0.93 -19.53 -11.72
N ALA A 18 0.33 -19.15 -11.97
CA ALA A 18 1.24 -18.72 -10.91
C ALA A 18 0.64 -17.50 -10.18
N PRO A 19 0.73 -17.42 -8.85
CA PRO A 19 0.23 -16.26 -8.11
C PRO A 19 0.94 -15.01 -8.60
N ALA A 20 0.16 -13.97 -8.93
CA ALA A 20 0.72 -12.67 -9.28
C ALA A 20 1.62 -12.19 -8.13
N PRO A 21 2.79 -11.60 -8.44
CA PRO A 21 3.67 -11.06 -7.40
C PRO A 21 2.86 -10.10 -6.52
N ALA A 22 3.04 -10.21 -5.20
CA ALA A 22 2.37 -9.33 -4.25
C ALA A 22 2.58 -7.87 -4.68
N ALA A 23 1.48 -7.14 -4.89
CA ALA A 23 1.52 -5.79 -5.42
C ALA A 23 2.40 -4.91 -4.52
N ARG A 24 3.57 -4.53 -5.03
CA ARG A 24 4.49 -3.63 -4.35
C ARG A 24 3.87 -2.23 -4.37
N CYS A 25 3.86 -1.56 -3.22
CA CYS A 25 3.38 -0.19 -3.14
C CYS A 25 4.36 0.72 -3.91
N ASP A 26 3.83 1.66 -4.67
CA ASP A 26 4.63 2.70 -5.33
C ASP A 26 5.04 3.77 -4.31
N VAL A 27 4.12 4.09 -3.41
CA VAL A 27 4.34 4.98 -2.25
C VAL A 27 3.70 4.34 -1.02
N THR A 28 4.41 4.32 0.09
CA THR A 28 3.92 3.85 1.39
C THR A 28 3.99 4.99 2.40
N ILE A 29 2.87 5.33 3.04
CA ILE A 29 2.85 6.27 4.17
C ILE A 29 2.58 5.47 5.44
N LYS A 30 3.48 5.54 6.43
CA LYS A 30 3.38 4.79 7.68
C LYS A 30 2.93 5.71 8.79
N PHE A 31 1.86 5.34 9.48
CA PHE A 31 1.36 6.02 10.67
C PHE A 31 1.68 5.14 11.88
N GLY A 32 2.68 5.53 12.66
CA GLY A 32 3.11 4.82 13.87
C GLY A 32 2.63 5.49 15.14
N SER A 33 2.93 4.89 16.29
CA SER A 33 2.71 5.48 17.61
C SER A 33 3.83 5.14 18.60
N TYR A 34 3.92 5.93 19.67
CA TYR A 34 4.78 5.70 20.83
C TYR A 34 3.95 5.60 22.14
N GLY A 35 2.75 5.01 22.09
CA GLY A 35 1.92 4.78 23.28
C GLY A 35 0.76 5.77 23.47
N MET A 36 0.49 6.63 22.48
CA MET A 36 -0.55 7.67 22.56
C MET A 36 -1.47 7.68 21.33
N GLY A 37 -1.46 6.63 20.51
CA GLY A 37 -2.15 6.63 19.23
C GLY A 37 -1.42 7.35 18.10
N ILE A 38 -1.96 7.23 16.90
CA ILE A 38 -1.45 7.92 15.71
C ILE A 38 -1.90 9.38 15.67
N ASP A 39 -1.26 10.19 14.81
CA ASP A 39 -1.76 11.53 14.47
C ASP A 39 -3.00 11.43 13.56
N ARG A 40 -4.18 11.29 14.19
CA ARG A 40 -5.47 11.15 13.48
C ARG A 40 -5.78 12.31 12.53
N PRO A 41 -5.62 13.60 12.92
CA PRO A 41 -5.84 14.71 12.00
C PRO A 41 -4.96 14.64 10.73
N LEU A 42 -3.68 14.27 10.86
CA LEU A 42 -2.82 14.08 9.70
C LEU A 42 -3.27 12.89 8.84
N ALA A 43 -3.62 11.78 9.46
CA ALA A 43 -4.13 10.59 8.77
C ALA A 43 -5.41 10.89 7.96
N GLU A 44 -6.36 11.63 8.54
CA GLU A 44 -7.60 12.06 7.89
C GLU A 44 -7.33 13.03 6.73
N LYS A 45 -6.41 13.98 6.91
CA LYS A 45 -5.96 14.88 5.83
C LYS A 45 -5.36 14.09 4.67
N VAL A 46 -4.46 13.16 4.93
CA VAL A 46 -3.85 12.31 3.90
C VAL A 46 -4.92 11.47 3.20
N ALA A 47 -5.83 10.84 3.95
CA ALA A 47 -6.92 10.05 3.38
C ALA A 47 -7.84 10.87 2.46
N ALA A 48 -8.15 12.12 2.84
CA ALA A 48 -8.94 13.03 2.00
C ALA A 48 -8.22 13.35 0.68
N VAL A 49 -6.90 13.61 0.73
CA VAL A 49 -6.10 13.86 -0.48
C VAL A 49 -6.04 12.60 -1.35
N VAL A 50 -5.78 11.42 -0.78
CA VAL A 50 -5.76 10.15 -1.52
C VAL A 50 -7.10 9.88 -2.21
N LYS A 51 -8.23 10.11 -1.53
CA LYS A 51 -9.57 9.91 -2.09
C LYS A 51 -9.85 10.84 -3.28
N ALA A 52 -9.26 12.03 -3.30
CA ALA A 52 -9.42 13.00 -4.38
C ALA A 52 -8.39 12.83 -5.52
N ASP A 53 -7.27 12.15 -5.28
CA ASP A 53 -6.15 12.04 -6.21
C ASP A 53 -6.47 11.07 -7.36
N ARG A 54 -6.56 11.61 -8.58
CA ARG A 54 -6.83 10.85 -9.81
C ARG A 54 -5.60 10.12 -10.36
N ASP A 55 -4.42 10.43 -9.85
CA ASP A 55 -3.20 9.70 -10.19
C ASP A 55 -3.09 8.40 -9.39
N VAL A 56 -3.93 8.15 -8.38
CA VAL A 56 -3.96 6.89 -7.60
C VAL A 56 -4.92 5.89 -8.25
N ALA A 57 -4.40 4.74 -8.68
CA ALA A 57 -5.23 3.64 -9.17
C ALA A 57 -5.82 2.80 -8.03
N ARG A 58 -5.04 2.58 -6.97
CA ARG A 58 -5.45 1.79 -5.81
C ARG A 58 -4.79 2.34 -4.57
N TRP A 59 -5.51 2.27 -3.45
CA TRP A 59 -4.96 2.49 -2.13
C TRP A 59 -5.46 1.40 -1.18
N GLU A 60 -4.62 1.02 -0.22
CA GLU A 60 -4.92 -0.02 0.76
C GLU A 60 -4.35 0.36 2.13
N ARG A 61 -5.17 0.18 3.17
CA ARG A 61 -4.75 0.34 4.57
C ARG A 61 -4.38 -1.02 5.13
N LYS A 62 -3.13 -1.17 5.58
CA LYS A 62 -2.58 -2.38 6.19
C LYS A 62 -2.31 -2.14 7.68
N PRO A 63 -3.28 -2.44 8.56
CA PRO A 63 -3.09 -2.25 10.00
C PRO A 63 -2.07 -3.26 10.54
N TRP A 64 -1.24 -2.83 11.48
CA TRP A 64 -0.23 -3.70 12.10
C TRP A 64 -0.09 -3.53 13.61
N GLY A 65 -0.71 -2.50 14.19
CA GLY A 65 -0.64 -2.25 15.64
C GLY A 65 -2.01 -1.99 16.26
N ARG A 66 -2.02 -1.84 17.59
CA ARG A 66 -3.26 -1.72 18.38
C ARG A 66 -3.70 -0.28 18.59
N GLU A 67 -2.82 0.68 18.36
CA GLU A 67 -3.08 2.10 18.63
C GLU A 67 -3.58 2.85 17.38
N GLY A 68 -4.05 2.08 16.39
CA GLY A 68 -4.49 2.57 15.10
C GLY A 68 -3.40 2.59 14.04
N GLU A 69 -2.22 2.04 14.33
CA GLU A 69 -1.03 2.02 13.47
C GLU A 69 -1.26 1.24 12.17
N TYR A 70 -0.79 1.80 11.06
CA TYR A 70 -0.97 1.19 9.74
C TYR A 70 -0.02 1.75 8.69
N ASP A 71 0.15 0.94 7.64
CA ASP A 71 0.75 1.37 6.39
C ASP A 71 -0.35 1.71 5.38
N LEU A 72 -0.25 2.87 4.76
CA LEU A 72 -1.07 3.28 3.63
C LEU A 72 -0.29 2.99 2.35
N CYS A 73 -0.65 1.91 1.68
CA CYS A 73 -0.07 1.48 0.41
C CYS A 73 -0.79 2.17 -0.73
N LEU A 74 -0.07 2.91 -1.57
CA LEU A 74 -0.60 3.59 -2.73
C LEU A 74 0.00 3.02 -4.02
N THR A 75 -0.84 2.82 -5.03
CA THR A 75 -0.45 2.40 -6.37
C THR A 75 -0.83 3.50 -7.36
N ALA A 76 0.14 3.94 -8.14
CA ALA A 76 -0.06 4.94 -9.18
C ALA A 76 -0.86 4.37 -10.34
N SER A 77 -1.65 5.22 -10.99
CA SER A 77 -2.29 4.87 -12.26
C SER A 77 -1.24 4.65 -13.34
N PRO A 78 -1.50 3.77 -14.33
CA PRO A 78 -0.58 3.52 -15.43
C PRO A 78 -0.12 4.82 -16.10
N GLY A 79 1.19 4.94 -16.36
CA GLY A 79 1.78 6.12 -17.00
C GLY A 79 1.92 7.35 -16.11
N ARG A 80 1.58 7.29 -14.82
CA ARG A 80 1.81 8.39 -13.87
C ARG A 80 3.22 8.34 -13.29
N ASP A 81 3.75 9.53 -13.02
CA ASP A 81 5.06 9.69 -12.41
C ASP A 81 4.99 9.42 -10.90
N VAL A 82 5.52 8.28 -10.49
CA VAL A 82 5.58 7.85 -9.08
C VAL A 82 6.46 8.78 -8.25
N LYS A 83 7.50 9.40 -8.82
CA LYS A 83 8.35 10.36 -8.10
C LYS A 83 7.54 11.60 -7.74
N ARG A 84 6.77 12.12 -8.71
CA ARG A 84 5.88 13.27 -8.48
C ARG A 84 4.77 12.94 -7.47
N MET A 85 4.23 11.73 -7.53
CA MET A 85 3.27 11.23 -6.54
C MET A 85 3.87 11.22 -5.14
N TYR A 86 5.08 10.67 -4.96
CA TYR A 86 5.81 10.70 -3.69
C TYR A 86 5.98 12.13 -3.17
N GLU A 87 6.48 13.06 -3.99
CA GLU A 87 6.72 14.45 -3.57
C GLU A 87 5.44 15.16 -3.12
N ARG A 88 4.32 14.91 -3.81
CA ARG A 88 3.01 15.47 -3.43
C ARG A 88 2.57 15.00 -2.05
N TYR A 89 2.70 13.72 -1.73
CA TYR A 89 2.36 13.21 -0.40
C TYR A 89 3.38 13.62 0.66
N ARG A 90 4.67 13.66 0.31
CA ARG A 90 5.75 14.15 1.17
C ARG A 90 5.46 15.57 1.67
N GLN A 91 4.95 16.45 0.82
CA GLN A 91 4.60 17.82 1.18
C GLN A 91 3.44 17.93 2.20
N LEU A 92 2.64 16.87 2.37
CA LEU A 92 1.59 16.83 3.39
C LEU A 92 2.16 16.58 4.79
N LEU A 93 3.29 15.89 4.89
CA LEU A 93 3.92 15.53 6.16
C LEU A 93 4.70 16.73 6.70
N PRO A 94 4.46 17.13 7.98
CA PRO A 94 5.21 18.21 8.60
C PRO A 94 6.66 17.78 8.84
N ALA A 95 7.59 18.74 8.95
CA ALA A 95 8.97 18.41 9.30
C ALA A 95 9.10 17.78 10.70
N ARG A 96 8.27 18.26 11.64
CA ARG A 96 8.14 17.76 13.01
C ARG A 96 6.71 17.30 13.24
N ASN A 97 6.52 16.15 13.87
CA ASN A 97 5.22 15.70 14.34
C ASN A 97 5.31 15.37 15.83
N LEU A 98 4.80 16.27 16.68
CA LEU A 98 4.84 16.12 18.13
C LEU A 98 3.78 15.13 18.66
N LYS A 99 2.85 14.68 17.81
CA LYS A 99 1.78 13.76 18.22
C LYS A 99 2.19 12.32 18.07
N ALA A 100 2.73 11.95 16.90
CA ALA A 100 3.09 10.57 16.58
C ALA A 100 4.05 10.52 15.38
N PRO A 101 4.90 9.48 15.28
CA PRO A 101 5.79 9.32 14.14
C PRO A 101 4.99 9.05 12.86
N THR A 102 5.34 9.73 11.78
CA THR A 102 4.82 9.46 10.43
C THR A 102 5.98 9.42 9.45
N SER A 103 5.99 8.44 8.56
CA SER A 103 7.00 8.35 7.51
C SER A 103 6.39 8.07 6.15
N ILE A 104 7.16 8.36 5.10
CA ILE A 104 6.81 8.07 3.73
C ILE A 104 8.01 7.41 3.04
N GLU A 105 7.75 6.34 2.30
CA GLU A 105 8.69 5.64 1.45
C GLU A 105 8.16 5.67 0.02
N GLY A 106 9.06 5.86 -0.94
CA GLY A 106 8.74 5.96 -2.36
C GLY A 106 9.70 5.19 -3.24
N PRO A 107 9.69 5.45 -4.56
CA PRO A 107 10.55 4.76 -5.51
C PRO A 107 12.02 5.07 -5.22
N GLU A 108 12.91 4.17 -5.65
CA GLU A 108 14.37 4.35 -5.56
C GLU A 108 14.89 4.54 -4.13
N GLY A 109 14.18 4.02 -3.13
CA GLY A 109 14.59 4.10 -1.72
C GLY A 109 14.41 5.48 -1.09
N ARG A 110 13.68 6.40 -1.75
CA ARG A 110 13.33 7.68 -1.14
C ARG A 110 12.54 7.45 0.14
N ARG A 111 12.97 8.13 1.20
CA ARG A 111 12.32 8.08 2.50
C ARG A 111 12.36 9.43 3.18
N PHE A 112 11.29 9.73 3.90
CA PHE A 112 11.25 10.82 4.87
C PHE A 112 10.51 10.36 6.11
N GLU A 113 10.94 10.86 7.27
CA GLU A 113 10.33 10.58 8.56
C GLU A 113 10.22 11.88 9.33
N THR A 114 9.05 12.13 9.92
CA THR A 114 8.84 13.30 10.78
C THR A 114 9.70 13.16 12.03
N ILE A 115 10.33 14.25 12.45
CA ILE A 115 11.00 14.28 13.76
C ILE A 115 9.91 14.18 14.84
N GLY A 116 9.94 13.11 15.62
CA GLY A 116 9.01 12.86 16.73
C GLY A 116 9.31 13.69 17.98
N PRO A 117 8.45 13.64 19.01
CA PRO A 117 8.80 14.18 20.32
C PRO A 117 9.99 13.38 20.87
N MET A 118 11.09 14.08 21.21
CA MET A 118 12.21 13.51 21.97
C MET A 118 11.88 13.51 23.46
#